data_AF-A0A2D3VW85-F1
#
_entry.id   AF-A0A2D3VW85-F1
#
_cell.length_a   1.000
_cell.length_b   1.000
_cell.length_c   1.000
_cell.angle_alpha   90.00
_cell.angle_beta   90.00
_cell.angle_gamma   90.00
#
_symmetry.space_group_name_H-M   'P 1'
#
loop_
_entity.id
_entity.type
_entity.pdbx_description
1 polymer ?
#
loop_
_entity_poly.entity_id
_entity_poly.type
_entity_poly.pdbx_seq_one_letter_code
_entity_poly.pdbx_strand_id
1 'polypeptide(L)'
;MKRIFFLNHAPIEVLFTKNANDFVVNEIPLYEFSGEGEHLVLHVRKKDLTTWQMVQTLSEFCGAKVRDFGYAGLKDKDGMTTQYISIHKSYEAKLEGFEHEKIKILSKTYHNNKIKIGHLRQNRFFIRLKRVHKVDGQKLSNALKILQHEGYPNFFGYQRFGREGDNYLLGRDILSGAKRERNRKKRDLFISAYQSYLFNTWLNKRLEIGHILTDFDDKEASSALGFDKDLIKELRTQPHFLKILDGDVLHHYPAGKPFVCTDTKEEAQRFARHEITLTGWLVGNRSMRSEGFS
;
A
#
# COMPACT_ATOMS: atom_id res chain seq x y z
N MET A 1 12.84 12.75 -8.10
CA MET A 1 13.51 12.37 -6.82
C MET A 1 14.34 11.13 -7.06
N LYS A 2 15.63 11.13 -6.70
CA LYS A 2 16.48 9.94 -6.76
C LYS A 2 16.02 8.97 -5.67
N ARG A 3 15.57 7.77 -6.05
CA ARG A 3 15.12 6.75 -5.10
C ARG A 3 16.34 6.11 -4.44
N ILE A 4 16.35 6.09 -3.11
CA ILE A 4 17.30 5.29 -2.34
C ILE A 4 16.69 3.90 -2.16
N PHE A 5 17.45 2.86 -2.46
CA PHE A 5 17.02 1.49 -2.20
C PHE A 5 17.34 1.13 -0.76
N PHE A 6 16.43 0.40 -0.12
CA PHE A 6 16.69 -0.11 1.23
C PHE A 6 17.78 -1.19 1.22
N LEU A 7 17.72 -2.10 0.25
CA LEU A 7 18.73 -3.15 0.10
C LEU A 7 19.78 -2.74 -0.93
N ASN A 8 21.06 -2.92 -0.60
CA ASN A 8 22.21 -2.49 -1.40
C ASN A 8 22.81 -3.62 -2.26
N HIS A 9 22.09 -4.73 -2.47
CA HIS A 9 22.57 -5.79 -3.35
C HIS A 9 22.53 -5.35 -4.82
N ALA A 10 23.41 -5.93 -5.65
CA ALA A 10 23.36 -5.76 -7.10
C ALA A 10 21.98 -6.19 -7.67
N PRO A 11 21.56 -5.70 -8.85
CA PRO A 11 20.32 -6.12 -9.49
C PRO A 11 20.13 -7.65 -9.49
N ILE A 12 18.89 -8.06 -9.27
CA ILE A 12 18.47 -9.46 -9.29
C ILE A 12 17.82 -9.69 -10.64
N GLU A 13 18.51 -10.39 -11.53
CA GLU A 13 18.03 -10.65 -12.88
C GLU A 13 16.98 -11.76 -12.84
N VAL A 14 15.73 -11.39 -13.16
CA VAL A 14 14.59 -12.31 -13.20
C VAL A 14 13.67 -11.95 -14.36
N LEU A 15 12.99 -12.95 -14.92
CA LEU A 15 11.87 -12.74 -15.82
C LEU A 15 10.57 -12.72 -15.03
N PHE A 16 9.98 -11.55 -14.88
CA PHE A 16 8.61 -11.39 -14.41
C PHE A 16 7.72 -10.89 -15.55
N THR A 17 6.58 -11.54 -15.72
CA THR A 17 5.55 -11.11 -16.68
C THR A 17 4.24 -11.01 -15.91
N LYS A 18 3.62 -9.84 -15.92
CA LYS A 18 2.33 -9.64 -15.25
C LYS A 18 1.22 -10.29 -16.08
N ASN A 19 0.91 -11.55 -15.78
CA ASN A 19 -0.12 -12.35 -16.45
C ASN A 19 -0.83 -13.26 -15.44
N ALA A 20 -1.93 -13.89 -15.88
CA ALA A 20 -2.76 -14.73 -15.03
C ALA A 20 -2.09 -15.94 -14.37
N ASN A 21 -0.99 -16.45 -14.94
CA ASN A 21 -0.25 -17.57 -14.38
C ASN A 21 0.79 -17.11 -13.36
N ASP A 22 1.36 -15.93 -13.56
CA ASP A 22 2.53 -15.46 -12.80
C ASP A 22 2.20 -14.36 -11.79
N PHE A 23 0.99 -13.79 -11.84
CA PHE A 23 0.52 -12.74 -10.95
C PHE A 23 -0.91 -13.02 -10.51
N VAL A 24 -1.05 -13.54 -9.28
CA VAL A 24 -2.35 -13.85 -8.68
C VAL A 24 -2.58 -12.97 -7.46
N VAL A 25 -3.79 -12.40 -7.36
CA VAL A 25 -4.18 -11.51 -6.26
C VAL A 25 -5.47 -12.02 -5.64
N ASN A 26 -5.43 -12.41 -4.38
CA ASN A 26 -6.62 -12.84 -3.65
C ASN A 26 -7.01 -11.77 -2.61
N GLU A 27 -8.21 -11.23 -2.74
CA GLU A 27 -8.75 -10.29 -1.76
C GLU A 27 -9.07 -11.01 -0.45
N ILE A 28 -8.69 -10.39 0.67
CA ILE A 28 -9.07 -10.81 2.02
C ILE A 28 -10.07 -9.76 2.54
N PRO A 29 -11.32 -10.13 2.84
CA PRO A 29 -12.33 -9.18 3.29
C PRO A 29 -11.93 -8.58 4.64
N LEU A 30 -12.48 -7.40 4.95
CA LEU A 30 -12.17 -6.71 6.21
C LEU A 30 -12.62 -7.51 7.44
N TYR A 31 -13.73 -8.23 7.29
CA TYR A 31 -14.38 -9.06 8.29
C TYR A 31 -15.10 -10.21 7.59
N GLU A 32 -15.48 -11.24 8.33
CA GLU A 32 -16.30 -12.34 7.81
C GLU A 32 -17.72 -11.86 7.47
N PHE A 33 -18.29 -12.40 6.41
CA PHE A 33 -19.67 -12.08 6.02
C PHE A 33 -20.66 -12.78 6.95
N SER A 34 -21.79 -12.13 7.22
CA SER A 34 -22.77 -12.59 8.23
C SER A 34 -23.47 -13.90 7.85
N GLY A 35 -23.42 -14.34 6.58
CA GLY A 35 -24.14 -15.54 6.13
C GLY A 35 -25.64 -15.31 5.90
N GLU A 36 -26.17 -14.19 6.38
CA GLU A 36 -27.54 -13.71 6.17
C GLU A 36 -27.54 -12.23 5.74
N GLY A 37 -28.71 -11.77 5.26
CA GLY A 37 -28.95 -10.37 4.92
C GLY A 37 -29.59 -10.18 3.54
N GLU A 38 -29.72 -8.92 3.12
CA GLU A 38 -30.33 -8.56 1.83
C GLU A 38 -29.33 -8.52 0.66
N HIS A 39 -28.03 -8.57 0.95
CA HIS A 39 -27.00 -8.58 -0.07
C HIS A 39 -26.43 -9.99 -0.29
N LEU A 40 -26.57 -10.49 -1.52
CA LEU A 40 -25.81 -11.62 -2.03
C LEU A 40 -24.36 -11.17 -2.23
N VAL A 41 -23.44 -11.84 -1.56
CA VAL A 41 -22.00 -11.66 -1.72
C VAL A 41 -21.44 -12.81 -2.55
N LEU A 42 -20.76 -12.47 -3.63
CA LEU A 42 -20.13 -13.41 -4.55
C LEU A 42 -18.62 -13.30 -4.43
N HIS A 43 -17.94 -14.42 -4.20
CA HIS A 43 -16.50 -14.50 -4.36
C HIS A 43 -16.20 -14.81 -5.82
N VAL A 44 -15.67 -13.85 -6.56
CA VAL A 44 -15.50 -13.94 -8.01
C VAL A 44 -14.04 -13.94 -8.38
N ARG A 45 -13.64 -14.91 -9.20
CA ARG A 45 -12.35 -14.96 -9.87
C ARG A 45 -12.50 -14.36 -11.27
N LYS A 46 -11.62 -13.43 -11.63
CA LYS A 46 -11.48 -12.92 -13.00
C LYS A 46 -10.06 -13.13 -13.53
N LYS A 47 -9.95 -13.32 -14.84
CA LYS A 47 -8.70 -13.47 -15.58
C LYS A 47 -8.60 -12.38 -16.66
N ASP A 48 -7.50 -11.61 -16.68
CA ASP A 48 -7.18 -10.64 -17.75
C ASP A 48 -8.31 -9.62 -18.03
N LEU A 49 -9.03 -9.23 -16.98
CA LEU A 49 -10.17 -8.30 -17.01
C LEU A 49 -10.01 -7.27 -15.89
N THR A 50 -10.46 -6.04 -16.12
CA THR A 50 -10.65 -5.08 -15.01
C THR A 50 -11.83 -5.49 -14.13
N THR A 51 -11.87 -5.01 -12.88
CA THR A 51 -13.06 -5.17 -12.01
C THR A 51 -14.32 -4.61 -12.67
N TRP A 52 -14.20 -3.47 -13.37
CA TRP A 52 -15.33 -2.83 -14.03
C TRP A 52 -15.89 -3.68 -15.17
N GLN A 53 -15.03 -4.25 -16.02
CA GLN A 53 -15.47 -5.18 -17.08
C GLN A 53 -16.17 -6.41 -16.49
N MET A 54 -15.62 -7.01 -15.43
CA MET A 54 -16.27 -8.14 -14.75
C MET A 54 -17.66 -7.78 -14.22
N VAL A 55 -17.81 -6.62 -13.58
CA VAL A 55 -19.11 -6.16 -13.08
C VAL A 55 -20.07 -5.88 -14.24
N GLN A 56 -19.61 -5.28 -15.33
CA GLN A 56 -20.42 -5.03 -16.52
C GLN A 56 -20.93 -6.35 -17.12
N THR A 57 -20.08 -7.36 -17.30
CA THR A 57 -20.50 -8.67 -17.82
C THR A 57 -21.55 -9.33 -16.94
N LEU A 58 -21.39 -9.29 -15.61
CA LEU A 58 -22.39 -9.82 -14.67
C LEU A 58 -23.69 -9.01 -14.69
N SER A 59 -23.60 -7.70 -14.83
CA SER A 59 -24.73 -6.77 -14.95
C SER A 59 -25.56 -7.05 -16.21
N GLU A 60 -24.90 -7.25 -17.35
CA GLU A 60 -25.54 -7.58 -18.62
C GLU A 60 -26.24 -8.95 -18.55
N PHE A 61 -25.65 -9.93 -17.85
CA PHE A 61 -26.25 -11.25 -17.69
C PHE A 61 -27.49 -11.25 -16.79
N CYS A 62 -27.40 -10.69 -15.58
CA CYS A 62 -28.51 -10.76 -14.61
C CYS A 62 -29.52 -9.60 -14.70
N GLY A 63 -29.25 -8.61 -15.54
CA GLY A 63 -30.08 -7.43 -15.75
C GLY A 63 -30.04 -6.39 -14.61
N ALA A 64 -29.14 -6.54 -13.64
CA ALA A 64 -28.91 -5.53 -12.61
C ALA A 64 -28.18 -4.32 -13.17
N LYS A 65 -28.31 -3.14 -12.56
CA LYS A 65 -27.49 -1.98 -12.96
C LYS A 65 -26.09 -2.11 -12.36
N VAL A 66 -25.05 -1.72 -13.10
CA VAL A 66 -23.65 -1.70 -12.61
C VAL A 66 -23.51 -0.99 -11.25
N ARG A 67 -24.27 0.10 -11.02
CA ARG A 67 -24.26 0.85 -9.75
C ARG A 67 -24.79 0.04 -8.56
N ASP A 68 -25.57 -1.00 -8.79
CA ASP A 68 -26.18 -1.84 -7.76
C ASP A 68 -25.15 -2.83 -7.19
N PHE A 69 -24.10 -3.14 -7.95
CA PHE A 69 -22.95 -3.90 -7.47
C PHE A 69 -22.09 -3.07 -6.51
N GLY A 70 -21.58 -3.73 -5.48
CA GLY A 70 -20.62 -3.22 -4.51
C GLY A 70 -19.33 -4.02 -4.57
N TYR A 71 -18.20 -3.38 -4.30
CA TYR A 71 -16.88 -3.99 -4.26
C TYR A 71 -15.94 -3.15 -3.39
N ALA A 72 -14.93 -3.79 -2.80
CA ALA A 72 -14.04 -3.16 -1.83
C ALA A 72 -12.92 -2.33 -2.46
N GLY A 73 -12.57 -2.65 -3.71
CA GLY A 73 -11.59 -1.91 -4.50
C GLY A 73 -11.44 -2.49 -5.89
N LEU A 74 -10.77 -1.74 -6.77
CA LEU A 74 -10.41 -2.22 -8.10
C LEU A 74 -9.22 -3.20 -8.00
N LYS A 75 -9.16 -4.15 -8.92
CA LYS A 75 -8.06 -5.10 -9.07
C LYS A 75 -7.42 -4.96 -10.45
N ASP A 76 -6.14 -5.30 -10.52
CA ASP A 76 -5.37 -5.27 -11.75
C ASP A 76 -6.06 -6.00 -12.89
N LYS A 77 -5.97 -5.44 -14.11
CA LYS A 77 -6.45 -6.11 -15.32
C LYS A 77 -5.60 -7.35 -15.61
N ASP A 78 -4.29 -7.15 -15.65
CA ASP A 78 -3.33 -8.16 -16.07
C ASP A 78 -2.99 -9.06 -14.87
N GLY A 79 -3.47 -10.31 -14.91
CA GLY A 79 -3.38 -11.22 -13.77
C GLY A 79 -4.66 -12.04 -13.54
N MET A 80 -4.55 -12.93 -12.55
CA MET A 80 -5.68 -13.69 -12.03
C MET A 80 -6.05 -13.09 -10.68
N THR A 81 -7.28 -12.64 -10.52
CA THR A 81 -7.66 -11.98 -9.26
C THR A 81 -8.95 -12.55 -8.72
N THR A 82 -8.99 -12.81 -7.42
CA THR A 82 -10.25 -13.05 -6.71
C THR A 82 -10.63 -11.85 -5.86
N GLN A 83 -11.91 -11.49 -5.90
CA GLN A 83 -12.47 -10.40 -5.11
C GLN A 83 -13.91 -10.69 -4.74
N TYR A 84 -14.39 -10.02 -3.70
CA TYR A 84 -15.78 -10.08 -3.30
C TYR A 84 -16.56 -8.94 -3.95
N ILE A 85 -17.71 -9.27 -4.51
CA ILE A 85 -18.69 -8.30 -4.95
C ILE A 85 -20.01 -8.58 -4.26
N SER A 86 -20.82 -7.54 -4.06
CA SER A 86 -22.15 -7.67 -3.47
C SER A 86 -23.21 -7.12 -4.41
N ILE A 87 -24.37 -7.77 -4.45
CA ILE A 87 -25.58 -7.30 -5.15
C ILE A 87 -26.79 -7.63 -4.28
N HIS A 88 -27.96 -7.03 -4.53
CA HIS A 88 -29.17 -7.43 -3.82
C HIS A 88 -29.53 -8.90 -4.12
N LYS A 89 -29.97 -9.65 -3.09
CA LYS A 89 -30.22 -11.10 -3.19
C LYS A 89 -31.28 -11.49 -4.23
N SER A 90 -32.17 -10.58 -4.62
CA SER A 90 -33.17 -10.82 -5.68
C SER A 90 -32.57 -11.17 -7.04
N TYR A 91 -31.27 -10.92 -7.25
CA TYR A 91 -30.58 -11.27 -8.50
C TYR A 91 -29.94 -12.66 -8.48
N GLU A 92 -30.03 -13.40 -7.37
CA GLU A 92 -29.38 -14.71 -7.23
C GLU A 92 -29.84 -15.72 -8.28
N ALA A 93 -31.16 -15.91 -8.42
CA ALA A 93 -31.73 -16.82 -9.42
C ALA A 93 -31.36 -16.41 -10.85
N LYS A 94 -31.15 -15.11 -11.10
CA LYS A 94 -30.74 -14.58 -12.41
C LYS A 94 -29.25 -14.77 -12.72
N LEU A 95 -28.47 -15.28 -11.77
CA LEU A 95 -27.07 -15.63 -11.94
C LEU A 95 -26.88 -17.15 -12.07
N GLU A 96 -27.95 -17.94 -11.94
CA GLU A 96 -27.90 -19.38 -12.19
C GLU A 96 -27.52 -19.65 -13.64
N GLY A 97 -26.64 -20.64 -13.86
CA GLY A 97 -26.13 -20.96 -15.19
C GLY A 97 -25.18 -19.91 -15.78
N PHE A 98 -24.71 -18.93 -15.01
CA PHE A 98 -23.70 -17.99 -15.49
C PHE A 98 -22.40 -18.72 -15.85
N GLU A 99 -22.06 -18.70 -17.13
CA GLU A 99 -20.81 -19.23 -17.67
C GLU A 99 -20.06 -18.16 -18.44
N HIS A 100 -18.75 -18.08 -18.22
CA HIS A 100 -17.88 -17.15 -18.91
C HIS A 100 -16.43 -17.66 -18.91
N GLU A 101 -15.73 -17.50 -20.03
CA GLU A 101 -14.35 -18.00 -20.19
C GLU A 101 -13.38 -17.42 -19.15
N LYS A 102 -13.57 -16.14 -18.80
CA LYS A 102 -12.65 -15.37 -17.94
C LYS A 102 -13.17 -15.04 -16.55
N ILE A 103 -14.42 -15.38 -16.23
CA ILE A 103 -15.05 -15.03 -14.95
C ILE A 103 -15.62 -16.31 -14.34
N LYS A 104 -15.31 -16.58 -13.08
CA LYS A 104 -15.86 -17.70 -12.34
C LYS A 104 -16.35 -17.25 -10.97
N ILE A 105 -17.62 -17.50 -10.67
CA ILE A 105 -18.15 -17.38 -9.32
C ILE A 105 -17.64 -18.61 -8.54
N LEU A 106 -16.83 -18.38 -7.52
CA LEU A 106 -16.20 -19.43 -6.71
C LEU A 106 -17.09 -19.87 -5.55
N SER A 107 -17.77 -18.92 -4.93
CA SER A 107 -18.71 -19.18 -3.85
C SER A 107 -19.69 -18.00 -3.69
N LYS A 108 -20.77 -18.25 -2.95
CA LYS A 108 -21.76 -17.25 -2.55
C LYS A 108 -22.00 -17.31 -1.04
N THR A 109 -22.36 -16.17 -0.47
CA THR A 109 -22.83 -16.00 0.91
C THR A 109 -23.72 -14.77 0.97
N TYR A 110 -24.16 -14.36 2.15
CA TYR A 110 -24.99 -13.16 2.33
C TYR A 110 -24.38 -12.21 3.35
N HIS A 111 -24.74 -10.94 3.21
CA HIS A 111 -24.39 -9.92 4.17
C HIS A 111 -25.50 -8.88 4.35
N ASN A 112 -25.56 -8.29 5.54
CA ASN A 112 -26.52 -7.23 5.87
C ASN A 112 -26.25 -5.93 5.11
N ASN A 113 -25.00 -5.68 4.69
CA ASN A 113 -24.61 -4.44 4.04
C ASN A 113 -23.97 -4.68 2.68
N LYS A 114 -24.21 -3.74 1.75
CA LYS A 114 -23.46 -3.65 0.50
C LYS A 114 -21.97 -3.46 0.77
N ILE A 115 -21.12 -4.18 0.04
CA ILE A 115 -19.67 -3.97 0.05
C ILE A 115 -19.35 -2.60 -0.54
N LYS A 116 -18.57 -1.80 0.18
CA LYS A 116 -18.12 -0.46 -0.23
C LYS A 116 -16.60 -0.40 -0.29
N ILE A 117 -16.09 0.66 -0.94
CA ILE A 117 -14.65 0.93 -1.00
C ILE A 117 -14.06 0.93 0.42
N GLY A 118 -12.96 0.19 0.60
CA GLY A 118 -12.31 0.02 1.90
C GLY A 118 -12.78 -1.19 2.72
N HIS A 119 -13.80 -1.94 2.28
CA HIS A 119 -14.25 -3.16 2.96
C HIS A 119 -13.35 -4.39 2.67
N LEU A 120 -12.05 -4.18 2.46
CA LEU A 120 -11.04 -5.25 2.40
C LEU A 120 -9.99 -5.00 3.47
N ARG A 121 -9.46 -6.08 4.06
CA ARG A 121 -8.33 -5.99 4.99
C ARG A 121 -7.02 -5.85 4.23
N GLN A 122 -6.83 -6.71 3.22
CA GLN A 122 -5.58 -6.83 2.49
C GLN A 122 -5.76 -7.61 1.18
N ASN A 123 -4.69 -7.67 0.39
CA ASN A 123 -4.58 -8.54 -0.76
C ASN A 123 -3.43 -9.53 -0.52
N ARG A 124 -3.68 -10.80 -0.76
CA ARG A 124 -2.65 -11.84 -0.78
C ARG A 124 -2.14 -12.01 -2.20
N PHE A 125 -0.85 -11.75 -2.40
CA PHE A 125 -0.20 -11.89 -3.70
C PHE A 125 0.49 -13.25 -3.81
N PHE A 126 0.36 -13.88 -4.97
CA PHE A 126 1.28 -14.90 -5.44
C PHE A 126 1.95 -14.39 -6.70
N ILE A 127 3.28 -14.38 -6.70
CA ILE A 127 4.10 -13.86 -7.79
C ILE A 127 5.09 -14.95 -8.18
N ARG A 128 5.14 -15.30 -9.47
CA ARG A 128 6.08 -16.26 -10.02
C ARG A 128 7.18 -15.53 -10.76
N LEU A 129 8.41 -15.65 -10.28
CA LEU A 129 9.61 -15.18 -10.96
C LEU A 129 10.22 -16.34 -11.76
N LYS A 130 10.55 -16.10 -13.02
CA LYS A 130 11.09 -17.11 -13.96
C LYS A 130 12.51 -16.76 -14.35
N ARG A 131 13.22 -17.70 -14.98
CA ARG A 131 14.62 -17.53 -15.44
C ARG A 131 15.54 -17.00 -14.35
N VAL A 132 15.38 -17.52 -13.13
CA VAL A 132 16.17 -17.09 -11.98
C VAL A 132 17.45 -17.92 -11.94
N HIS A 133 18.59 -17.28 -12.19
CA HIS A 133 19.89 -17.95 -12.06
C HIS A 133 20.21 -18.24 -10.58
N LYS A 134 21.09 -19.21 -10.32
CA LYS A 134 21.43 -19.63 -8.94
C LYS A 134 21.91 -18.46 -8.07
N VAL A 135 22.74 -17.57 -8.63
CA VAL A 135 23.24 -16.38 -7.92
C VAL A 135 22.11 -15.43 -7.56
N ASP A 136 21.20 -15.15 -8.49
CA ASP A 136 20.04 -14.27 -8.25
C ASP A 136 19.03 -14.89 -7.29
N GLY A 137 18.85 -16.21 -7.33
CA GLY A 137 18.05 -16.95 -6.35
C GLY A 137 18.59 -16.79 -4.93
N GLN A 138 19.92 -16.81 -4.75
CA GLN A 138 20.54 -16.57 -3.46
C GLN A 138 20.36 -15.13 -2.98
N LYS A 139 20.57 -14.14 -3.88
CA LYS A 139 20.30 -12.72 -3.56
C LYS A 139 18.86 -12.53 -3.13
N LEU A 140 17.90 -13.10 -3.86
CA LEU A 140 16.48 -13.02 -3.56
C LEU A 140 16.14 -13.64 -2.21
N SER A 141 16.69 -14.83 -1.91
CA SER A 141 16.49 -15.48 -0.61
C SER A 141 17.00 -14.62 0.54
N ASN A 142 18.19 -14.05 0.40
CA ASN A 142 18.77 -13.17 1.41
C ASN A 142 17.95 -11.88 1.57
N ALA A 143 17.54 -11.26 0.46
CA ALA A 143 16.69 -10.08 0.47
C ALA A 143 15.35 -10.37 1.19
N LEU A 144 14.68 -11.47 0.87
CA LEU A 144 13.40 -11.84 1.50
C LEU A 144 13.53 -12.09 3.01
N LYS A 145 14.65 -12.65 3.48
CA LYS A 145 14.91 -12.81 4.93
C LYS A 145 15.00 -11.45 5.63
N ILE A 146 15.70 -10.49 5.03
CA ILE A 146 15.78 -9.12 5.58
C ILE A 146 14.39 -8.48 5.58
N LEU A 147 13.66 -8.55 4.46
CA LEU A 147 12.32 -7.97 4.34
C LEU A 147 11.28 -8.61 5.28
N GLN A 148 11.48 -9.88 5.67
CA GLN A 148 10.62 -10.54 6.64
C GLN A 148 10.73 -9.94 8.04
N HIS A 149 11.93 -9.46 8.41
CA HIS A 149 12.20 -8.84 9.71
C HIS A 149 11.95 -7.32 9.68
N GLU A 150 12.53 -6.63 8.69
CA GLU A 150 12.56 -5.16 8.58
C GLU A 150 11.36 -4.59 7.81
N GLY A 151 10.52 -5.45 7.22
CA GLY A 151 9.51 -5.01 6.27
C GLY A 151 10.12 -4.39 5.00
N TYR A 152 9.35 -3.54 4.32
CA TYR A 152 9.82 -2.79 3.16
C TYR A 152 9.32 -1.34 3.18
N PRO A 153 10.09 -0.39 2.63
CA PRO A 153 9.65 1.01 2.57
C PRO A 153 8.44 1.18 1.65
N ASN A 154 7.33 1.64 2.21
CA ASN A 154 6.04 1.74 1.53
C ASN A 154 5.90 3.01 0.65
N PHE A 155 6.76 3.14 -0.37
CA PHE A 155 6.70 4.27 -1.30
C PHE A 155 5.40 4.31 -2.10
N PHE A 156 4.86 5.52 -2.32
CA PHE A 156 3.89 5.75 -3.39
C PHE A 156 4.57 5.56 -4.75
N GLY A 157 4.02 4.66 -5.58
CA GLY A 157 4.54 4.38 -6.92
C GLY A 157 4.38 5.55 -7.90
N TYR A 158 5.21 5.57 -8.95
CA TYR A 158 5.30 6.69 -9.90
C TYR A 158 3.97 7.05 -10.58
N GLN A 159 3.09 6.07 -10.81
CA GLN A 159 1.76 6.29 -11.36
C GLN A 159 0.91 7.28 -10.52
N ARG A 160 1.18 7.40 -9.22
CA ARG A 160 0.52 8.37 -8.33
C ARG A 160 0.76 9.82 -8.76
N PHE A 161 1.87 10.08 -9.44
CA PHE A 161 2.31 11.42 -9.86
C PHE A 161 1.94 11.74 -11.32
N GLY A 162 1.07 10.94 -11.94
CA GLY A 162 0.66 11.13 -13.33
C GLY A 162 1.65 10.54 -14.34
N ARG A 163 1.33 10.66 -15.62
CA ARG A 163 2.14 10.10 -16.72
C ARG A 163 3.52 10.74 -16.81
N GLU A 164 3.57 12.06 -16.64
CA GLU A 164 4.81 12.85 -16.69
C GLU A 164 5.49 12.98 -15.31
N GLY A 165 4.87 12.45 -14.25
CA GLY A 165 5.44 12.47 -12.90
C GLY A 165 5.42 13.83 -12.20
N ASP A 166 4.75 14.83 -12.76
CA ASP A 166 4.78 16.23 -12.34
C ASP A 166 3.49 16.71 -11.64
N ASN A 167 2.49 15.84 -11.44
CA ASN A 167 1.23 16.19 -10.77
C ASN A 167 1.43 16.80 -9.37
N TYR A 168 2.51 16.45 -8.70
CA TYR A 168 2.83 17.00 -7.38
C TYR A 168 3.20 18.50 -7.45
N LEU A 169 3.77 18.98 -8.56
CA LEU A 169 4.07 20.40 -8.78
C LEU A 169 2.76 21.19 -8.92
N LEU A 170 1.79 20.66 -9.66
CA LEU A 170 0.46 21.25 -9.73
C LEU A 170 -0.22 21.27 -8.35
N GLY A 171 -0.10 20.20 -7.57
CA GLY A 171 -0.62 20.14 -6.20
C GLY A 171 0.00 21.21 -5.30
N ARG A 172 1.32 21.39 -5.38
CA ARG A 172 2.04 22.46 -4.68
C ARG A 172 1.56 23.84 -5.10
N ASP A 173 1.49 24.11 -6.41
CA ASP A 173 1.08 25.41 -6.95
C ASP A 173 -0.39 25.73 -6.60
N ILE A 174 -1.26 24.72 -6.50
CA ILE A 174 -2.64 24.87 -6.05
C ILE A 174 -2.70 25.26 -4.56
N LEU A 175 -1.91 24.60 -3.72
CA LEU A 175 -1.89 24.87 -2.28
C LEU A 175 -1.27 26.23 -1.93
N SER A 176 -0.26 26.67 -2.69
CA SER A 176 0.34 28.00 -2.53
C SER A 176 -0.50 29.13 -3.11
N GLY A 177 -1.60 28.82 -3.81
CA GLY A 177 -2.45 29.80 -4.48
C GLY A 177 -1.91 30.29 -5.83
N ALA A 178 -0.77 29.79 -6.29
CA ALA A 178 -0.18 30.15 -7.59
C ALA A 178 -0.99 29.64 -8.79
N LYS A 179 -1.78 28.57 -8.62
CA LYS A 179 -2.70 28.04 -9.64
C LYS A 179 -4.07 27.74 -9.06
N ARG A 180 -5.12 27.87 -9.89
CA ARG A 180 -6.50 27.54 -9.51
C ARG A 180 -7.03 26.39 -10.36
N GLU A 181 -7.42 25.29 -9.72
CA GLU A 181 -8.15 24.19 -10.34
C GLU A 181 -9.63 24.23 -9.89
N ARG A 182 -10.53 24.39 -10.84
CA ARG A 182 -11.99 24.50 -10.58
C ARG A 182 -12.62 23.14 -10.36
N ASN A 183 -12.11 22.10 -11.02
CA ASN A 183 -12.63 20.74 -10.87
C ASN A 183 -12.13 20.16 -9.54
N ARG A 184 -13.05 20.03 -8.57
CA ARG A 184 -12.75 19.49 -7.24
C ARG A 184 -12.03 18.15 -7.27
N LYS A 185 -12.45 17.21 -8.12
CA LYS A 185 -11.82 15.87 -8.19
C LYS A 185 -10.37 15.95 -8.68
N LYS A 186 -10.09 16.77 -9.70
CA LYS A 186 -8.72 16.99 -10.19
C LYS A 186 -7.86 17.70 -9.15
N ARG A 187 -8.41 18.71 -8.50
CA ARG A 187 -7.75 19.44 -7.42
C ARG A 187 -7.33 18.51 -6.29
N ASP A 188 -8.26 17.69 -5.81
CA ASP A 188 -8.01 16.75 -4.71
C ASP A 188 -6.99 15.67 -5.14
N LEU A 189 -6.99 15.24 -6.41
CA LEU A 189 -5.96 14.36 -6.98
C LEU A 189 -4.56 15.01 -6.97
N PHE A 190 -4.43 16.25 -7.43
CA PHE A 190 -3.14 16.95 -7.47
C PHE A 190 -2.59 17.22 -6.07
N ILE A 191 -3.46 17.65 -5.14
CA ILE A 191 -3.09 17.81 -3.72
C ILE A 191 -2.62 16.47 -3.13
N SER A 192 -3.35 15.38 -3.40
CA SER A 192 -2.94 14.04 -2.97
C SER A 192 -1.59 13.62 -3.55
N ALA A 193 -1.32 13.92 -4.82
CA ALA A 193 -0.01 13.69 -5.42
C ALA A 193 1.11 14.47 -4.71
N TYR A 194 0.86 15.71 -4.30
CA TYR A 194 1.83 16.49 -3.51
C TYR A 194 2.07 15.91 -2.11
N GLN A 195 1.02 15.49 -1.41
CA GLN A 195 1.16 14.81 -0.12
C GLN A 195 1.99 13.51 -0.26
N SER A 196 1.71 12.70 -1.29
CA SER A 196 2.50 11.51 -1.60
C SER A 196 3.97 11.81 -1.93
N TYR A 197 4.24 12.96 -2.55
CA TYR A 197 5.61 13.39 -2.86
C TYR A 197 6.36 13.74 -1.57
N LEU A 198 5.75 14.50 -0.66
CA LEU A 198 6.33 14.82 0.64
C LEU A 198 6.55 13.56 1.48
N PHE A 199 5.60 12.63 1.46
CA PHE A 199 5.75 11.33 2.11
C PHE A 199 6.96 10.56 1.58
N ASN A 200 7.08 10.39 0.26
CA ASN A 200 8.21 9.70 -0.36
C ASN A 200 9.54 10.42 -0.09
N THR A 201 9.52 11.75 0.01
CA THR A 201 10.69 12.56 0.35
C THR A 201 11.19 12.25 1.75
N TRP A 202 10.27 12.23 2.72
CA TRP A 202 10.62 11.91 4.10
C TRP A 202 11.06 10.46 4.26
N LEU A 203 10.38 9.52 3.60
CA LEU A 203 10.78 8.12 3.60
C LEU A 203 12.19 7.92 3.03
N ASN A 204 12.56 8.61 1.94
CA ASN A 204 13.94 8.58 1.42
C ASN A 204 14.94 9.12 2.45
N LYS A 205 14.61 10.20 3.16
CA LYS A 205 15.49 10.74 4.21
C LYS A 205 15.69 9.77 5.36
N ARG A 206 14.66 8.99 5.74
CA ARG A 206 14.83 7.92 6.72
C ARG A 206 15.71 6.78 6.23
N LEU A 207 15.64 6.42 4.95
CA LEU A 207 16.56 5.44 4.36
C LEU A 207 18.01 5.94 4.39
N GLU A 208 18.22 7.22 4.08
CA GLU A 208 19.52 7.88 4.15
C GLU A 208 20.09 7.84 5.58
N ILE A 209 19.28 8.17 6.60
CA ILE A 209 19.66 8.03 8.01
C ILE A 209 20.04 6.58 8.34
N GLY A 210 19.21 5.61 7.95
CA GLY A 210 19.46 4.18 8.21
C GLY A 210 20.77 3.68 7.59
N HIS A 211 21.04 4.05 6.34
CA HIS A 211 22.29 3.72 5.65
C HIS A 211 23.49 4.39 6.30
N ILE A 212 23.41 5.70 6.60
CA ILE A 212 24.52 6.42 7.23
C ILE A 212 24.87 5.81 8.59
N LEU A 213 23.86 5.46 9.38
CA LEU A 213 24.07 4.78 10.65
C LEU A 213 24.60 3.35 10.48
N THR A 214 24.34 2.68 9.36
CA THR A 214 24.83 1.30 9.16
C THR A 214 26.26 1.29 8.63
N ASP A 215 26.60 2.21 7.72
CA ASP A 215 27.81 2.12 6.90
C ASP A 215 28.99 2.96 7.44
N PHE A 216 28.74 3.94 8.30
CA PHE A 216 29.76 4.87 8.82
C PHE A 216 29.95 4.74 10.33
N ASP A 217 31.08 5.25 10.86
CA ASP A 217 31.29 5.34 12.31
C ASP A 217 30.49 6.48 12.97
N ASP A 218 30.54 6.61 14.30
CA ASP A 218 29.78 7.63 15.04
C ASP A 218 30.15 9.07 14.67
N LYS A 219 31.43 9.32 14.38
CA LYS A 219 31.93 10.67 14.06
C LYS A 219 31.53 11.06 12.65
N GLU A 220 31.69 10.14 11.71
CA GLU A 220 31.28 10.31 10.32
C GLU A 220 29.76 10.47 10.21
N ALA A 221 28.99 9.62 10.89
CA ALA A 221 27.52 9.69 10.90
C ALA A 221 27.01 11.01 11.54
N SER A 222 27.60 11.42 12.67
CA SER A 222 27.30 12.71 13.30
C SER A 222 27.53 13.89 12.34
N SER A 223 28.69 13.89 11.66
CA SER A 223 29.02 14.93 10.69
C SER A 223 28.11 14.92 9.46
N ALA A 224 27.73 13.74 8.95
CA ALA A 224 26.92 13.60 7.75
C ALA A 224 25.44 13.95 7.99
N LEU A 225 24.91 13.60 9.17
CA LEU A 225 23.51 13.85 9.53
C LEU A 225 23.30 15.21 10.21
N GLY A 226 24.36 15.81 10.75
CA GLY A 226 24.25 17.00 11.60
C GLY A 226 23.65 16.71 12.98
N PHE A 227 23.64 15.44 13.40
CA PHE A 227 23.17 15.01 14.72
C PHE A 227 24.32 15.02 15.72
N ASP A 228 24.03 15.32 16.98
CA ASP A 228 25.02 15.16 18.04
C ASP A 228 25.35 13.68 18.28
N LYS A 229 26.49 13.43 18.95
CA LYS A 229 27.00 12.07 19.14
C LYS A 229 26.13 11.22 20.07
N ASP A 230 25.41 11.84 21.00
CA ASP A 230 24.58 11.11 21.96
C ASP A 230 23.33 10.59 21.24
N LEU A 231 22.72 11.42 20.38
CA LEU A 231 21.64 10.99 19.50
C LEU A 231 22.08 9.88 18.53
N ILE A 232 23.27 9.99 17.90
CA ILE A 232 23.78 8.93 17.02
C ILE A 232 23.87 7.59 17.77
N LYS A 233 24.44 7.59 18.98
CA LYS A 233 24.53 6.39 19.81
C LYS A 233 23.16 5.85 20.16
N GLU A 234 22.23 6.71 20.56
CA GLU A 234 20.84 6.32 20.86
C GLU A 234 20.18 5.62 19.67
N LEU A 235 20.23 6.22 18.47
CA LEU A 235 19.61 5.67 17.26
C LEU A 235 20.21 4.32 16.88
N ARG A 236 21.52 4.10 17.13
CA ARG A 236 22.17 2.80 16.90
C ARG A 236 21.69 1.71 17.87
N THR A 237 21.23 2.06 19.06
CA THR A 237 20.65 1.06 20.00
C THR A 237 19.32 0.51 19.53
N GLN A 238 18.61 1.22 18.64
CA GLN A 238 17.34 0.75 18.10
C GLN A 238 17.57 -0.42 17.14
N PRO A 239 16.80 -1.52 17.27
CA PRO A 239 17.06 -2.76 16.53
C PRO A 239 16.71 -2.67 15.04
N HIS A 240 15.75 -1.83 14.66
CA HIS A 240 15.24 -1.73 13.30
C HIS A 240 16.11 -0.81 12.43
N PHE A 241 16.17 -1.03 11.11
CA PHE A 241 16.92 -0.20 10.16
C PHE A 241 16.39 1.25 10.13
N LEU A 242 15.08 1.40 9.92
CA LEU A 242 14.41 2.68 10.07
C LEU A 242 14.37 3.08 11.54
N LYS A 243 14.91 4.26 11.86
CA LYS A 243 15.00 4.77 13.23
C LYS A 243 13.80 5.64 13.59
N ILE A 244 13.36 5.55 14.84
CA ILE A 244 12.38 6.43 15.48
C ILE A 244 13.13 7.64 16.05
N LEU A 245 12.60 8.83 15.77
CA LEU A 245 13.09 10.08 16.35
C LEU A 245 12.12 10.56 17.43
N ASP A 246 12.64 11.29 18.42
CA ASP A 246 11.80 11.98 19.38
C ASP A 246 10.82 12.94 18.66
N GLY A 247 9.57 12.98 19.13
CA GLY A 247 8.51 13.78 18.53
C GLY A 247 7.97 13.27 17.19
N ASP A 248 8.41 12.10 16.71
CA ASP A 248 7.82 11.46 15.53
C ASP A 248 6.32 11.19 15.73
N VAL A 249 5.52 11.32 14.65
CA VAL A 249 4.12 10.85 14.66
C VAL A 249 4.06 9.39 14.23
N LEU A 250 3.75 8.52 15.19
CA LEU A 250 3.63 7.07 15.04
C LEU A 250 2.17 6.63 14.92
N HIS A 251 1.93 5.40 14.49
CA HIS A 251 0.61 4.79 14.40
C HIS A 251 0.59 3.40 14.97
N HIS A 252 -0.49 3.03 15.66
CA HIS A 252 -0.77 1.63 15.94
C HIS A 252 -1.03 0.85 14.65
N TYR A 253 -0.38 -0.31 14.52
CA TYR A 253 -0.49 -1.20 13.36
C TYR A 253 -1.26 -2.47 13.73
N PRO A 254 -2.09 -3.05 12.84
CA PRO A 254 -2.40 -2.59 11.47
C PRO A 254 -3.44 -1.47 11.39
N ALA A 255 -4.10 -1.13 12.50
CA ALA A 255 -5.07 -0.06 12.57
C ALA A 255 -5.05 0.61 13.95
N GLY A 256 -5.13 1.95 13.97
CA GLY A 256 -5.33 2.73 15.18
C GLY A 256 -4.96 4.20 14.99
N LYS A 257 -5.01 4.96 16.08
CA LYS A 257 -4.84 6.42 16.05
C LYS A 257 -3.35 6.83 15.94
N PRO A 258 -3.06 7.99 15.32
CA PRO A 258 -1.75 8.61 15.44
C PRO A 258 -1.45 9.00 16.89
N PHE A 259 -0.18 8.98 17.26
CA PHE A 259 0.33 9.56 18.51
C PHE A 259 1.76 10.10 18.31
N VAL A 260 2.17 11.04 19.16
CA VAL A 260 3.53 11.60 19.17
C VAL A 260 4.44 10.69 20.00
N CYS A 261 5.62 10.38 19.49
CA CYS A 261 6.65 9.63 20.20
C CYS A 261 7.28 10.50 21.28
N THR A 262 7.21 10.05 22.54
CA THR A 262 7.86 10.69 23.69
C THR A 262 8.85 9.77 24.42
N ASP A 263 8.83 8.47 24.12
CA ASP A 263 9.81 7.49 24.61
C ASP A 263 10.32 6.65 23.43
N THR A 264 11.42 7.11 22.83
CA THR A 264 12.03 6.46 21.67
C THR A 264 12.47 5.02 21.95
N LYS A 265 12.84 4.69 23.20
CA LYS A 265 13.34 3.36 23.56
C LYS A 265 12.22 2.35 23.60
N GLU A 266 11.11 2.68 24.27
CA GLU A 266 9.93 1.80 24.30
C GLU A 266 9.34 1.65 22.89
N GLU A 267 9.13 2.75 22.18
CA GLU A 267 8.49 2.73 20.87
C GLU A 267 9.35 2.02 19.82
N ALA A 268 10.68 2.09 19.88
CA ALA A 268 11.55 1.33 18.98
C ALA A 268 11.38 -0.18 19.15
N GLN A 269 11.16 -0.66 20.38
CA GLN A 269 10.88 -2.07 20.64
C GLN A 269 9.49 -2.48 20.13
N ARG A 270 8.47 -1.64 20.33
CA ARG A 270 7.12 -1.85 19.79
C ARG A 270 7.13 -1.88 18.26
N PHE A 271 7.94 -1.03 17.63
CA PHE A 271 8.11 -1.00 16.18
C PHE A 271 8.78 -2.26 15.65
N ALA A 272 9.82 -2.76 16.32
CA ALA A 272 10.48 -4.02 15.97
C ALA A 272 9.54 -5.24 16.07
N ARG A 273 8.54 -5.19 16.98
CA ARG A 273 7.49 -6.21 17.10
C ARG A 273 6.30 -6.01 16.14
N HIS A 274 6.39 -5.03 15.24
CA HIS A 274 5.34 -4.66 14.27
C HIS A 274 4.00 -4.24 14.93
N GLU A 275 4.03 -3.71 16.15
CA GLU A 275 2.84 -3.22 16.87
C GLU A 275 2.47 -1.79 16.47
N ILE A 276 3.46 -1.06 15.96
CA ILE A 276 3.32 0.31 15.48
C ILE A 276 4.02 0.45 14.13
N THR A 277 3.83 1.59 13.47
CA THR A 277 4.53 1.93 12.24
C THR A 277 5.02 3.38 12.28
N LEU A 278 6.25 3.57 11.78
CA LEU A 278 6.79 4.88 11.45
C LEU A 278 6.04 5.44 10.24
N THR A 279 5.68 6.73 10.28
CA THR A 279 5.24 7.47 9.10
C THR A 279 4.19 6.74 8.27
N GLY A 280 2.94 6.77 8.71
CA GLY A 280 1.76 6.37 7.92
C GLY A 280 0.87 7.55 7.52
N TRP A 281 1.24 8.75 7.94
CA TRP A 281 0.34 9.89 7.96
C TRP A 281 0.63 10.87 6.82
N LEU A 282 -0.35 11.07 5.94
CA LEU A 282 -0.28 12.10 4.91
C LEU A 282 -0.55 13.48 5.54
N VAL A 283 0.40 14.39 5.35
CA VAL A 283 0.32 15.76 5.88
C VAL A 283 -0.91 16.50 5.35
N GLY A 284 -1.61 17.25 6.20
CA GLY A 284 -2.78 18.04 5.80
C GLY A 284 -3.44 18.72 6.99
N ASN A 285 -4.54 19.45 6.79
CA ASN A 285 -5.14 20.26 7.86
C ASN A 285 -5.62 19.45 9.08
N ARG A 286 -5.85 18.15 8.92
CA ARG A 286 -6.25 17.24 10.01
C ARG A 286 -5.09 16.40 10.52
N SER A 287 -3.86 16.67 10.08
CA SER A 287 -2.70 15.91 10.52
C SER A 287 -2.19 16.34 11.88
N MET A 288 -1.97 15.36 12.74
CA MET A 288 -1.10 15.52 13.90
C MET A 288 0.28 15.95 13.39
N ARG A 289 0.87 16.96 14.04
CA ARG A 289 2.20 17.46 13.71
C ARG A 289 3.22 16.75 14.59
N SER A 290 4.39 16.49 14.03
CA SER A 290 5.54 16.07 14.83
C SER A 290 5.97 17.21 15.75
N GLU A 291 6.56 16.84 16.87
CA GLU A 291 7.15 17.73 17.86
C GLU A 291 8.67 17.46 17.92
N GLY A 292 9.43 18.14 18.79
CA GLY A 292 10.78 17.72 19.17
C GLY A 292 11.96 18.00 18.21
N PHE A 293 11.75 18.06 16.89
CA PHE A 293 12.78 18.45 15.92
C PHE A 293 12.44 19.79 15.24
N SER A 294 12.98 20.89 15.77
CA SER A 294 12.97 22.24 15.18
C SER A 294 14.26 22.54 14.45
#